data_AF-A0A443YGY6-F1
#
_entry.id   AF-A0A443YGY6-F1
#
_cell.length_a   1.000
_cell.length_b   1.000
_cell.length_c   1.000
_cell.angle_alpha   90.00
_cell.angle_beta   90.00
_cell.angle_gamma   90.00
#
_symmetry.space_group_name_H-M   'P 1'
#
loop_
_entity.id
_entity.type
_entity.pdbx_description
1 polymer ?
#
loop_
_entity_poly.entity_id
_entity_poly.type
_entity_poly.pdbx_seq_one_letter_code
_entity_poly.pdbx_strand_id
1 'polypeptide(L)'
;MISDTNKKWQMTLPEDWTVRQMDENGVETEIPLRDHPSLEKYATKDEAVKALVHAQRMLGKSPDGYIRLPGDEDGPEALAAFHAALGRPEGPDGYELPGMDLPDGFEVREELIDGLRQKAHELGLNPKQVSGLYEWFMPMVLDAHHGLESEASKLCESELESLRSVHRGDTPALLDSALRAAEALGGEDLLVALDKTGAGNRAAVISAFAKIAPLVLEGGLRGSARGWGEDLTIERLREMMQDPRYKDPTKRDDTFVKKVNQGFELLYPGDYMPGSRI
;
A
#
# COMPACT_ATOMS: atom_id res chain seq x y z
N MET A 1 -65.55 -61.11 8.85
CA MET A 1 -64.73 -60.59 7.74
C MET A 1 -63.56 -59.88 8.36
N ILE A 2 -62.42 -60.57 8.46
CA ILE A 2 -61.20 -60.05 9.06
C ILE A 2 -60.50 -59.25 7.97
N SER A 3 -60.32 -57.96 8.22
CA SER A 3 -59.63 -57.02 7.34
C SER A 3 -58.20 -57.49 7.10
N ASP A 4 -57.81 -57.63 5.83
CA ASP A 4 -56.44 -57.82 5.34
C ASP A 4 -55.58 -56.60 5.75
N THR A 5 -55.09 -56.61 6.98
CA THR A 5 -54.06 -55.69 7.44
C THR A 5 -52.71 -56.17 6.91
N ASN A 6 -52.02 -55.26 6.23
CA ASN A 6 -50.56 -55.25 6.09
C ASN A 6 -49.92 -55.93 4.86
N LYS A 7 -50.44 -55.70 3.65
CA LYS A 7 -49.57 -55.75 2.46
C LYS A 7 -48.62 -54.55 2.52
N LYS A 8 -47.34 -54.80 2.80
CA LYS A 8 -46.25 -53.82 2.65
C LYS A 8 -46.38 -53.18 1.26
N TRP A 9 -46.76 -51.90 1.21
CA TRP A 9 -47.06 -51.21 -0.04
C TRP A 9 -45.85 -51.17 -0.98
N GLN A 10 -44.64 -51.29 -0.44
CA GLN A 10 -43.38 -51.38 -1.17
C GLN A 10 -43.39 -52.57 -2.17
N MET A 11 -44.06 -53.67 -1.81
CA MET A 11 -44.20 -54.86 -2.68
C MET A 11 -45.15 -54.64 -3.86
N THR A 12 -45.85 -53.50 -3.92
CA THR A 12 -46.67 -53.12 -5.08
C THR A 12 -45.87 -52.40 -6.16
N LEU A 13 -44.63 -51.98 -5.86
CA LEU A 13 -43.72 -51.41 -6.84
C LEU A 13 -43.22 -52.53 -7.77
N PRO A 14 -42.92 -52.27 -9.06
CA PRO A 14 -42.38 -53.28 -9.98
C PRO A 14 -41.03 -53.89 -9.52
N GLU A 15 -40.74 -55.13 -9.92
CA GLU A 15 -39.48 -55.83 -9.57
C GLU A 15 -38.27 -55.30 -10.32
N ASP A 16 -38.53 -54.85 -11.54
CA ASP A 16 -37.56 -54.30 -12.48
C ASP A 16 -37.11 -52.88 -12.13
N TRP A 17 -37.75 -52.23 -11.15
CA TRP A 17 -37.35 -50.90 -10.71
C TRP A 17 -36.19 -51.03 -9.74
N THR A 18 -35.01 -50.63 -10.20
CA THR A 18 -33.77 -50.60 -9.41
C THR A 18 -33.35 -49.17 -9.10
N VAL A 19 -32.54 -49.02 -8.05
CA VAL A 19 -31.91 -47.76 -7.67
C VAL A 19 -30.45 -48.02 -7.31
N ARG A 20 -29.58 -47.09 -7.68
CA ARG A 20 -28.17 -47.11 -7.29
C ARG A 20 -28.02 -46.52 -5.90
N GLN A 21 -27.34 -47.24 -5.02
CA GLN A 21 -27.01 -46.80 -3.68
C GLN A 21 -25.50 -46.97 -3.45
N MET A 22 -24.88 -45.98 -2.83
CA MET A 22 -23.50 -46.06 -2.36
C MET A 22 -23.49 -46.71 -0.97
N ASP A 23 -22.72 -47.78 -0.81
CA ASP A 23 -22.55 -48.46 0.47
C ASP A 23 -21.60 -47.69 1.42
N GLU A 24 -21.44 -48.16 2.66
CA GLU A 24 -20.56 -47.55 3.67
C GLU A 24 -19.08 -47.49 3.24
N ASN A 25 -18.68 -48.23 2.19
CA ASN A 25 -17.33 -48.29 1.65
C ASN A 25 -17.17 -47.50 0.34
N GLY A 26 -18.21 -46.76 -0.09
CA GLY A 26 -18.17 -45.95 -1.30
C GLY A 26 -18.39 -46.74 -2.61
N VAL A 27 -18.82 -48.00 -2.53
CA VAL A 27 -19.10 -48.83 -3.71
C VAL A 27 -20.55 -48.63 -4.15
N GLU A 28 -20.75 -48.33 -5.42
CA GLU A 28 -22.09 -48.26 -6.01
C GLU A 28 -22.66 -49.67 -6.20
N THR A 29 -23.78 -49.94 -5.55
CA THR A 29 -24.55 -51.18 -5.70
C THR A 29 -25.94 -50.86 -6.23
N GLU A 30 -26.49 -51.76 -7.05
CA GLU A 30 -27.83 -51.63 -7.61
C GLU A 30 -28.77 -52.58 -6.86
N ILE A 31 -29.77 -52.00 -6.19
CA ILE A 31 -30.75 -52.76 -5.41
C ILE A 31 -32.17 -52.52 -5.96
N PRO A 32 -33.10 -53.47 -5.83
CA PRO A 32 -34.50 -53.23 -6.13
C PRO A 32 -35.04 -52.07 -5.28
N LEU A 33 -35.73 -51.12 -5.91
CA LEU A 33 -36.25 -49.92 -5.24
C LEU A 33 -37.18 -50.28 -4.06
N ARG A 34 -37.96 -51.35 -4.22
CA ARG A 34 -38.86 -51.89 -3.18
C ARG A 34 -38.16 -52.29 -1.88
N ASP A 35 -36.87 -52.59 -1.94
CA ASP A 35 -36.06 -53.03 -0.80
C ASP A 35 -35.22 -51.88 -0.23
N HIS A 36 -35.34 -50.67 -0.79
CA HIS A 36 -34.55 -49.53 -0.36
C HIS A 36 -34.97 -49.06 1.05
N PRO A 37 -34.03 -48.94 2.02
CA PRO A 37 -34.34 -48.62 3.42
C PRO A 37 -35.09 -47.30 3.62
N SER A 38 -34.93 -46.33 2.72
CA SER A 38 -35.64 -45.05 2.79
C SER A 38 -37.17 -45.20 2.65
N LEU A 39 -37.65 -46.25 1.98
CA LEU A 39 -39.09 -46.50 1.78
C LEU A 39 -39.75 -47.16 3.00
N GLU A 40 -38.98 -47.76 3.91
CA GLU A 40 -39.51 -48.34 5.15
C GLU A 40 -40.09 -47.28 6.09
N LYS A 41 -39.63 -46.02 5.95
CA LYS A 41 -40.03 -44.89 6.78
C LYS A 41 -41.45 -44.40 6.51
N TYR A 42 -42.08 -44.83 5.42
CA TYR A 42 -43.41 -44.39 5.01
C TYR A 42 -44.42 -45.53 5.14
N ALA A 43 -45.54 -45.28 5.81
CA ALA A 43 -46.56 -46.29 6.06
C ALA A 43 -47.39 -46.59 4.79
N THR A 44 -47.48 -45.63 3.87
CA THR A 44 -48.28 -45.76 2.64
C THR A 44 -47.58 -45.14 1.43
N LYS A 45 -48.02 -45.55 0.22
CA LYS A 45 -47.56 -44.97 -1.04
C LYS A 45 -47.84 -43.46 -1.13
N ASP A 46 -49.02 -43.04 -0.69
CA ASP A 46 -49.42 -41.63 -0.70
C ASP A 46 -48.53 -40.77 0.20
N GLU A 47 -48.13 -41.30 1.36
CA GLU A 47 -47.21 -40.63 2.27
C GLU A 47 -45.81 -40.50 1.67
N ALA A 48 -45.30 -41.55 1.03
CA ALA A 48 -44.02 -41.51 0.32
C ALA A 48 -44.03 -40.47 -0.82
N VAL A 49 -45.10 -40.41 -1.62
CA VAL A 49 -45.24 -39.42 -2.70
C VAL A 49 -45.34 -38.00 -2.14
N LYS A 50 -46.10 -37.77 -1.07
CA LYS A 50 -46.16 -36.47 -0.40
C LYS A 50 -44.81 -36.05 0.16
N ALA A 51 -44.07 -36.98 0.75
CA ALA A 51 -42.73 -36.74 1.25
C ALA A 51 -41.74 -36.39 0.13
N LEU A 52 -41.83 -37.06 -1.03
CA LEU A 52 -41.04 -36.72 -2.22
C LEU A 52 -41.34 -35.30 -2.71
N VAL A 53 -42.62 -34.93 -2.84
CA VAL A 53 -43.01 -33.58 -3.27
C VAL A 53 -42.52 -32.52 -2.27
N HIS A 54 -42.61 -32.81 -0.97
CA HIS A 54 -42.08 -31.95 0.08
C HIS A 54 -40.54 -31.83 0.00
N ALA A 55 -39.84 -32.95 -0.18
CA ALA A 55 -38.39 -32.99 -0.33
C ALA A 55 -37.93 -32.23 -1.59
N GLN A 56 -38.61 -32.37 -2.73
CA GLN A 56 -38.32 -31.60 -3.95
C GLN A 56 -38.54 -30.10 -3.74
N ARG A 57 -39.60 -29.72 -3.02
CA ARG A 57 -39.84 -28.32 -2.67
C ARG A 57 -38.78 -27.76 -1.71
N MET A 58 -38.24 -28.60 -0.82
CA MET A 58 -37.08 -28.26 0.02
C MET A 58 -35.78 -28.21 -0.78
N LEU A 59 -35.59 -29.05 -1.79
CA LEU A 59 -34.41 -28.98 -2.67
C LEU A 59 -34.43 -27.73 -3.56
N GLY A 60 -35.62 -27.32 -4.02
CA GLY A 60 -35.79 -26.13 -4.87
C GLY A 60 -35.90 -24.79 -4.13
N LYS A 61 -36.17 -24.81 -2.81
CA LYS A 61 -36.11 -23.64 -1.94
C LYS A 61 -35.03 -23.92 -0.92
N SER A 62 -33.84 -23.32 -1.02
CA SER A 62 -32.77 -23.43 -0.01
C SER A 62 -33.39 -23.38 1.39
N PRO A 63 -33.58 -24.53 2.08
CA PRO A 63 -34.27 -24.55 3.35
C PRO A 63 -33.44 -23.74 4.33
N ASP A 64 -34.08 -23.01 5.25
CA ASP A 64 -33.35 -22.25 6.27
C ASP A 64 -32.26 -23.12 6.90
N GLY A 65 -30.99 -22.73 6.69
CA GLY A 65 -29.80 -23.47 7.15
C GLY A 65 -29.04 -24.30 6.11
N TYR A 66 -29.49 -24.38 4.85
CA TYR A 66 -28.78 -25.10 3.78
C TYR A 66 -28.41 -24.18 2.62
N ILE A 67 -27.13 -24.24 2.22
CA ILE A 67 -26.58 -23.47 1.10
C ILE A 67 -26.17 -24.46 0.01
N ARG A 68 -26.60 -24.23 -1.24
CA ARG A 68 -26.14 -25.01 -2.39
C ARG A 68 -24.67 -24.69 -2.64
N LEU A 69 -23.80 -25.68 -2.54
CA LEU A 69 -22.41 -25.54 -2.96
C LEU A 69 -22.34 -25.52 -4.50
N PRO A 70 -21.72 -24.49 -5.12
CA PRO A 70 -21.44 -24.50 -6.54
C PRO A 70 -20.51 -25.67 -6.91
N GLY A 71 -20.82 -26.38 -7.99
CA GLY A 71 -19.94 -27.36 -8.60
C GLY A 71 -19.08 -26.75 -9.71
N ASP A 72 -18.15 -27.53 -10.25
CA ASP A 72 -17.16 -27.05 -11.24
C ASP A 72 -17.78 -26.57 -12.56
N GLU A 73 -18.97 -27.08 -12.91
CA GLU A 73 -19.70 -26.68 -14.12
C GLU A 73 -20.65 -25.49 -13.90
N ASP A 74 -20.80 -25.03 -12.66
CA ASP A 74 -21.67 -23.90 -12.37
C ASP A 74 -21.02 -22.56 -12.76
N GLY A 75 -21.83 -21.66 -13.33
CA GLY A 75 -21.40 -20.34 -13.75
C GLY A 75 -21.23 -19.33 -12.60
N PRO A 76 -20.77 -18.09 -12.92
CA PRO A 76 -20.51 -17.02 -11.95
C PRO A 76 -21.71 -16.66 -11.06
N GLU A 77 -22.93 -16.82 -11.58
CA GLU A 77 -24.18 -16.53 -10.85
C GLU A 77 -24.39 -17.46 -9.65
N ALA A 78 -24.05 -18.75 -9.79
CA ALA A 78 -24.17 -19.71 -8.70
C ALA A 78 -23.17 -19.42 -7.57
N LEU A 79 -21.94 -19.04 -7.94
CA LEU A 79 -20.90 -18.56 -7.02
C LEU A 79 -21.33 -17.27 -6.31
N ALA A 80 -21.95 -16.34 -7.04
CA ALA A 80 -22.46 -15.11 -6.45
C ALA A 80 -23.58 -15.37 -5.44
N ALA A 81 -24.51 -16.27 -5.77
CA ALA A 81 -25.58 -16.69 -4.86
C ALA A 81 -25.03 -17.41 -3.61
N PHE A 82 -23.99 -18.23 -3.76
CA PHE A 82 -23.29 -18.88 -2.66
C PHE A 82 -22.65 -17.85 -1.71
N HIS A 83 -21.87 -16.90 -2.24
CA HIS A 83 -21.27 -15.84 -1.42
C HIS A 83 -22.31 -14.94 -0.75
N ALA A 84 -23.39 -14.60 -1.45
CA ALA A 84 -24.50 -13.84 -0.87
C ALA A 84 -25.15 -14.60 0.30
N ALA A 85 -25.36 -15.91 0.17
CA ALA A 85 -25.87 -16.77 1.24
C ALA A 85 -24.91 -16.84 2.46
N LEU A 86 -23.60 -16.69 2.24
CA LEU A 86 -22.59 -16.60 3.30
C LEU A 86 -22.46 -15.19 3.93
N GLY A 87 -23.23 -14.22 3.44
CA GLY A 87 -23.25 -12.85 3.96
C GLY A 87 -22.23 -11.92 3.32
N ARG A 88 -21.72 -12.22 2.11
CA ARG A 88 -20.98 -11.22 1.32
C ARG A 88 -21.91 -10.04 0.98
N PRO A 89 -21.48 -8.78 1.16
CA PRO A 89 -22.25 -7.61 0.73
C PRO A 89 -22.48 -7.56 -0.78
N GLU A 90 -23.46 -6.74 -1.22
CA GLU A 90 -23.72 -6.53 -2.64
C GLU A 90 -22.54 -5.88 -3.37
N GLY A 91 -21.79 -5.02 -2.69
CA GLY A 91 -20.61 -4.33 -3.22
C GLY A 91 -19.51 -4.11 -2.17
N PRO A 92 -18.31 -3.67 -2.61
CA PRO A 92 -17.19 -3.38 -1.72
C PRO A 92 -17.51 -2.37 -0.61
N ASP A 93 -18.39 -1.40 -0.87
CA ASP A 93 -18.73 -0.35 0.10
C ASP A 93 -19.51 -0.88 1.31
N GLY A 94 -19.99 -2.13 1.27
CA GLY A 94 -20.68 -2.78 2.38
C GLY A 94 -19.76 -3.31 3.48
N TYR A 95 -18.44 -3.14 3.37
CA TYR A 95 -17.49 -3.51 4.41
C TYR A 95 -17.19 -2.34 5.34
N GLU A 96 -17.80 -2.39 6.52
CA GLU A 96 -17.46 -1.52 7.64
C GLU A 96 -16.25 -2.08 8.38
N LEU A 97 -15.15 -1.34 8.36
CA LEU A 97 -13.95 -1.68 9.11
C LEU A 97 -14.04 -1.08 10.51
N PRO A 98 -13.62 -1.81 11.55
CA PRO A 98 -13.62 -1.28 12.91
C PRO A 98 -12.65 -0.10 13.01
N GLY A 99 -13.06 0.90 13.80
CA GLY A 99 -12.19 2.00 14.16
C GLY A 99 -10.97 1.50 14.93
N MET A 100 -9.80 2.06 14.63
CA MET A 100 -8.54 1.74 15.29
C MET A 100 -7.92 3.02 15.84
N ASP A 101 -7.35 2.92 17.03
CA ASP A 101 -6.48 3.96 17.58
C ASP A 101 -5.14 3.94 16.83
N LEU A 102 -4.95 4.92 15.96
CA LEU A 102 -3.70 5.10 15.22
C LEU A 102 -2.76 6.03 16.01
N PRO A 103 -1.44 5.77 16.01
CA PRO A 103 -0.46 6.68 16.58
C PRO A 103 -0.50 8.07 15.92
N ASP A 104 -0.07 9.10 16.65
CA ASP A 104 0.00 10.47 16.12
C ASP A 104 0.86 10.51 14.84
N GLY A 105 0.31 11.13 13.78
CA GLY A 105 0.97 11.23 12.48
C GLY A 105 0.90 9.97 11.60
N PHE A 106 0.28 8.89 12.08
CA PHE A 106 0.00 7.71 11.27
C PHE A 106 -1.39 7.79 10.63
N GLU A 107 -1.44 7.90 9.31
CA GLU A 107 -2.67 7.88 8.53
C GLU A 107 -2.74 6.61 7.68
N VAL A 108 -3.85 5.89 7.78
CA VAL A 108 -4.11 4.79 6.85
C VAL A 108 -4.55 5.39 5.52
N ARG A 109 -3.84 5.03 4.45
CA ARG A 109 -4.17 5.47 3.09
C ARG A 109 -5.53 4.90 2.67
N GLU A 110 -6.45 5.77 2.29
CA GLU A 110 -7.80 5.39 1.83
C GLU A 110 -7.73 4.41 0.64
N GLU A 111 -6.75 4.55 -0.25
CA GLU A 111 -6.58 3.62 -1.39
C GLU A 111 -6.29 2.18 -0.93
N LEU A 112 -5.62 2.01 0.22
CA LEU A 112 -5.36 0.68 0.78
C LEU A 112 -6.64 0.08 1.34
N ILE A 113 -7.47 0.91 1.98
CA ILE A 113 -8.76 0.50 2.54
C ILE A 113 -9.73 0.11 1.42
N ASP A 114 -9.82 0.92 0.37
CA ASP A 114 -10.64 0.59 -0.80
C ASP A 114 -10.15 -0.66 -1.53
N GLY A 115 -8.82 -0.83 -1.64
CA GLY A 115 -8.23 -2.05 -2.16
C GLY A 115 -8.59 -3.29 -1.34
N LEU A 116 -8.61 -3.19 0.00
CA LEU A 116 -9.05 -4.27 0.88
C LEU A 116 -10.53 -4.60 0.66
N ARG A 117 -11.41 -3.59 0.60
CA ARG A 117 -12.85 -3.76 0.35
C ARG A 117 -13.11 -4.44 -0.99
N GLN A 118 -12.44 -3.97 -2.04
CA GLN A 118 -12.57 -4.54 -3.37
C GLN A 118 -12.12 -6.00 -3.41
N LYS A 119 -10.96 -6.30 -2.80
CA LYS A 119 -10.43 -7.66 -2.78
C LYS A 119 -11.30 -8.59 -1.93
N ALA A 120 -11.83 -8.11 -0.82
CA ALA A 120 -12.75 -8.88 0.02
C ALA A 120 -14.03 -9.28 -0.75
N HIS A 121 -14.60 -8.35 -1.52
CA HIS A 121 -15.80 -8.61 -2.34
C HIS A 121 -15.52 -9.66 -3.42
N GLU A 122 -14.40 -9.51 -4.13
CA GLU A 122 -13.92 -10.45 -5.15
C GLU A 122 -13.77 -11.86 -4.56
N LEU A 123 -13.19 -11.97 -3.36
CA LEU A 123 -12.92 -13.22 -2.68
C LEU A 123 -14.13 -13.86 -1.97
N GLY A 124 -15.31 -13.22 -1.98
CA GLY A 124 -16.47 -13.83 -1.33
C GLY A 124 -16.58 -13.61 0.18
N LEU A 125 -15.73 -12.75 0.77
CA LEU A 125 -15.63 -12.64 2.23
C LEU A 125 -16.86 -11.95 2.81
N ASN A 126 -17.29 -12.37 4.00
CA ASN A 126 -18.32 -11.65 4.75
C ASN A 126 -17.70 -10.55 5.65
N PRO A 127 -18.49 -9.57 6.11
CA PRO A 127 -17.96 -8.46 6.92
C PRO A 127 -17.21 -8.91 8.17
N LYS A 128 -17.70 -9.93 8.87
CA LYS A 128 -17.06 -10.44 10.09
C LYS A 128 -15.64 -10.97 9.82
N GLN A 129 -15.44 -11.65 8.69
CA GLN A 129 -14.11 -12.14 8.29
C GLN A 129 -13.17 -10.97 7.99
N VAL A 130 -13.65 -9.96 7.27
CA VAL A 130 -12.86 -8.78 6.93
C VAL A 130 -12.50 -7.98 8.18
N SER A 131 -13.45 -7.69 9.06
CA SER A 131 -13.20 -6.98 10.32
C SER A 131 -12.18 -7.74 11.18
N GLY A 132 -12.31 -9.06 11.32
CA GLY A 132 -11.36 -9.87 12.09
C GLY A 132 -9.95 -9.91 11.48
N LEU A 133 -9.84 -9.98 10.15
CA LEU A 133 -8.54 -9.89 9.46
C LEU A 133 -7.91 -8.50 9.65
N TYR A 134 -8.72 -7.45 9.58
CA TYR A 134 -8.27 -6.07 9.77
C TYR A 134 -7.76 -5.84 11.21
N GLU A 135 -8.53 -6.25 12.22
CA GLU A 135 -8.17 -6.18 13.64
C GLU A 135 -6.88 -6.97 13.96
N TRP A 136 -6.66 -8.09 13.29
CA TRP A 136 -5.44 -8.87 13.48
C TRP A 136 -4.23 -8.27 12.74
N PHE A 137 -4.42 -7.81 11.50
CA PHE A 137 -3.34 -7.37 10.63
C PHE A 137 -2.80 -5.99 11.00
N MET A 138 -3.70 -5.04 11.29
CA MET A 138 -3.31 -3.65 11.50
C MET A 138 -2.36 -3.44 12.70
N PRO A 139 -2.54 -4.10 13.86
CA PRO A 139 -1.58 -3.99 14.96
C PRO A 139 -0.16 -4.43 14.58
N MET A 140 -0.02 -5.47 13.74
CA MET A 140 1.30 -5.91 13.29
C MET A 140 1.96 -4.87 12.37
N VAL A 141 1.16 -4.17 11.57
CA VAL A 141 1.66 -3.05 10.74
C VAL A 141 2.12 -1.89 11.63
N LEU A 142 1.36 -1.55 12.66
CA LEU A 142 1.72 -0.51 13.63
C LEU A 142 2.98 -0.87 14.42
N ASP A 143 3.08 -2.11 14.91
CA ASP A 143 4.25 -2.60 15.63
C ASP A 143 5.51 -2.56 14.76
N ALA A 144 5.39 -2.95 13.49
CA ALA A 144 6.50 -2.85 12.54
C ALA A 144 6.94 -1.39 12.31
N HIS A 145 5.98 -0.46 12.21
CA HIS A 145 6.26 0.97 12.08
C HIS A 145 6.99 1.50 13.33
N HIS A 146 6.48 1.21 14.53
CA HIS A 146 7.11 1.60 15.78
C HIS A 146 8.51 1.00 15.95
N GLY A 147 8.73 -0.24 15.50
CA GLY A 147 10.04 -0.87 15.48
C GLY A 147 11.04 -0.08 14.67
N LEU A 148 10.68 0.28 13.43
CA LEU A 148 11.53 1.07 12.53
C LEU A 148 11.85 2.46 13.11
N GLU A 149 10.84 3.15 13.65
CA GLU A 149 11.02 4.49 14.23
C GLU A 149 11.88 4.45 15.52
N SER A 150 11.69 3.42 16.35
CA SER A 150 12.53 3.19 17.54
C SER A 150 13.97 2.90 17.18
N GLU A 151 14.21 2.08 16.15
CA GLU A 151 15.55 1.78 15.65
C GLU A 151 16.23 3.03 15.07
N ALA A 152 15.50 3.82 14.28
CA ALA A 152 16.00 5.09 13.75
C ALA A 152 16.37 6.07 14.87
N SER A 153 15.52 6.19 15.90
CA SER A 153 15.76 7.04 17.07
C SER A 153 17.00 6.58 17.87
N LYS A 154 17.09 5.28 18.18
CA LYS A 154 18.27 4.71 18.87
C LYS A 154 19.56 4.92 18.09
N LEU A 155 19.49 4.76 16.77
CA LEU A 155 20.62 5.00 15.90
C LEU A 155 21.05 6.47 15.96
N CYS A 156 20.11 7.41 15.81
CA CYS A 156 20.37 8.84 15.92
C CYS A 156 21.01 9.20 17.27
N GLU A 157 20.45 8.69 18.38
CA GLU A 157 21.02 8.88 19.72
C GLU A 157 22.45 8.34 19.83
N SER A 158 22.71 7.15 19.27
CA SER A 158 24.05 6.55 19.29
C SER A 158 25.08 7.34 18.48
N GLU A 159 24.69 7.89 17.33
CA GLU A 159 25.53 8.72 16.49
C GLU A 159 25.83 10.06 17.17
N LEU A 160 24.84 10.66 17.82
CA LEU A 160 25.01 11.88 18.60
C LEU A 160 25.94 11.67 19.80
N GLU A 161 25.82 10.54 20.50
CA GLU A 161 26.70 10.20 21.62
C GLU A 161 28.15 9.97 21.15
N SER A 162 28.32 9.33 19.99
CA SER A 162 29.63 9.20 19.33
C SER A 162 30.26 10.58 19.07
N LEU A 163 29.50 11.53 18.52
CA LEU A 163 29.98 12.90 18.31
C LEU A 163 30.37 13.58 19.62
N ARG A 164 29.56 13.45 20.68
CA ARG A 164 29.86 14.03 22.00
C ARG A 164 31.15 13.48 22.58
N SER A 165 31.39 12.17 22.44
CA SER A 165 32.58 11.51 22.95
C SER A 165 33.87 12.02 22.25
N VAL A 166 33.81 12.27 20.95
CA VAL A 166 34.95 12.73 20.14
C VAL A 166 35.20 14.23 20.34
N HIS A 167 34.13 15.03 20.44
CA HIS A 167 34.22 16.50 20.45
C HIS A 167 34.10 17.15 21.83
N ARG A 168 34.12 16.35 22.92
CA ARG A 168 34.35 16.77 24.32
C ARG A 168 33.55 18.01 24.79
N GLY A 169 32.33 18.18 24.32
CA GLY A 169 31.42 19.25 24.75
C GLY A 169 31.18 20.38 23.74
N ASP A 170 31.93 20.45 22.64
CA ASP A 170 31.71 21.46 21.58
C ASP A 170 30.78 20.97 20.45
N THR A 171 30.04 19.89 20.71
CA THR A 171 29.10 19.27 19.76
C THR A 171 28.10 20.27 19.16
N PRO A 172 27.52 21.22 19.92
CA PRO A 172 26.62 22.22 19.34
C PRO A 172 27.28 23.10 18.26
N ALA A 173 28.52 23.57 18.49
CA ALA A 173 29.23 24.39 17.50
C ALA A 173 29.69 23.56 16.29
N LEU A 174 30.05 22.30 16.51
CA LEU A 174 30.33 21.34 15.45
C LEU A 174 29.12 21.14 14.53
N LEU A 175 27.93 20.92 15.12
CA LEU A 175 26.69 20.73 14.38
C LEU A 175 26.32 21.98 13.58
N ASP A 176 26.42 23.17 14.19
CA ASP A 176 26.20 24.45 13.49
C ASP A 176 27.17 24.61 12.31
N SER A 177 28.46 24.36 12.52
CA SER A 177 29.47 24.46 11.47
C SER A 177 29.22 23.48 10.33
N ALA A 178 28.83 22.24 10.66
CA ALA A 178 28.48 21.21 9.67
C ALA A 178 27.26 21.60 8.84
N LEU A 179 26.20 22.09 9.49
CA LEU A 179 24.96 22.52 8.82
C LEU A 179 25.25 23.67 7.84
N ARG A 180 25.97 24.70 8.30
CA ARG A 180 26.31 25.87 7.48
C ARG A 180 27.24 25.51 6.33
N ALA A 181 28.15 24.55 6.52
CA ALA A 181 29.00 24.05 5.45
C ALA A 181 28.21 23.25 4.41
N ALA A 182 27.28 22.39 4.84
CA ALA A 182 26.41 21.64 3.94
C ALA A 182 25.52 22.59 3.12
N GLU A 183 24.92 23.58 3.77
CA GLU A 183 24.13 24.62 3.11
C GLU A 183 24.96 25.42 2.10
N ALA A 184 26.17 25.87 2.48
CA ALA A 184 27.04 26.62 1.58
C ALA A 184 27.53 25.81 0.36
N LEU A 185 27.64 24.48 0.47
CA LEU A 185 28.13 23.62 -0.60
C LEU A 185 27.04 23.14 -1.55
N GLY A 186 25.86 22.81 -1.03
CA GLY A 186 24.81 22.15 -1.80
C GLY A 186 23.42 22.77 -1.67
N GLY A 187 23.30 23.86 -0.92
CA GLY A 187 22.02 24.55 -0.72
C GLY A 187 20.96 23.68 -0.06
N GLU A 188 19.71 24.12 -0.21
CA GLU A 188 18.53 23.46 0.35
C GLU A 188 18.33 22.03 -0.20
N ASP A 189 18.62 21.81 -1.48
CA ASP A 189 18.47 20.50 -2.12
C ASP A 189 19.32 19.41 -1.44
N LEU A 190 20.56 19.74 -1.07
CA LEU A 190 21.44 18.82 -0.35
C LEU A 190 20.92 18.56 1.07
N LEU A 191 20.45 19.59 1.77
CA LEU A 191 19.89 19.43 3.12
C LEU A 191 18.65 18.53 3.10
N VAL A 192 17.74 18.74 2.14
CA VAL A 192 16.55 17.90 1.94
C VAL A 192 16.94 16.46 1.61
N ALA A 193 17.96 16.24 0.78
CA ALA A 193 18.43 14.89 0.46
C ALA A 193 19.06 14.18 1.67
N LEU A 194 19.85 14.90 2.48
CA LEU A 194 20.46 14.37 3.69
C LEU A 194 19.42 14.03 4.76
N ASP A 195 18.36 14.83 4.89
CA ASP A 195 17.25 14.60 5.80
C ASP A 195 16.42 13.38 5.36
N LYS A 196 15.98 13.35 4.09
CA LYS A 196 15.20 12.22 3.53
C LYS A 196 15.89 10.87 3.62
N THR A 197 17.21 10.85 3.51
CA THR A 197 18.01 9.61 3.60
C THR A 197 18.46 9.28 5.02
N GLY A 198 18.27 10.21 5.97
CA GLY A 198 18.84 10.13 7.31
C GLY A 198 20.36 10.23 7.35
N ALA A 199 21.03 10.51 6.21
CA ALA A 199 22.48 10.67 6.15
C ALA A 199 22.95 11.89 6.94
N GLY A 200 22.11 12.93 7.07
CA GLY A 200 22.37 14.11 7.90
C GLY A 200 22.54 13.80 9.39
N ASN A 201 21.99 12.68 9.88
CA ASN A 201 22.08 12.25 11.27
C ASN A 201 23.31 11.38 11.57
N ARG A 202 24.18 11.12 10.58
CA ARG A 202 25.35 10.25 10.73
C ARG A 202 26.56 11.03 11.24
N ALA A 203 27.22 10.54 12.28
CA ALA A 203 28.38 11.20 12.89
C ALA A 203 29.52 11.42 11.87
N ALA A 204 29.73 10.46 10.97
CA ALA A 204 30.74 10.56 9.92
C ALA A 204 30.46 11.70 8.92
N VAL A 205 29.20 11.88 8.53
CA VAL A 205 28.76 12.93 7.59
C VAL A 205 28.86 14.30 8.26
N ILE A 206 28.32 14.43 9.47
CA ILE A 206 28.42 15.64 10.29
C ILE A 206 29.90 16.04 10.49
N SER A 207 30.74 15.08 10.87
CA SER A 207 32.18 15.32 11.06
C SER A 207 32.89 15.75 9.77
N ALA A 208 32.49 15.22 8.62
CA ALA A 208 33.06 15.60 7.33
C ALA A 208 32.73 17.06 6.99
N PHE A 209 31.45 17.44 7.11
CA PHE A 209 31.02 18.82 6.87
C PHE A 209 31.63 19.80 7.89
N ALA A 210 31.71 19.45 9.16
CA ALA A 210 32.37 20.27 10.18
C ALA A 210 33.87 20.49 9.87
N LYS A 211 34.58 19.47 9.35
CA LYS A 211 36.00 19.58 8.99
C LYS A 211 36.26 20.52 7.82
N ILE A 212 35.35 20.57 6.85
CA ILE A 212 35.48 21.45 5.67
C ILE A 212 34.88 22.84 5.92
N ALA A 213 34.08 23.00 6.99
CA ALA A 213 33.44 24.26 7.34
C ALA A 213 34.40 25.45 7.40
N PRO A 214 35.60 25.38 8.01
CA PRO A 214 36.53 26.52 7.99
C PRO A 214 36.95 26.89 6.55
N LEU A 215 37.19 25.92 5.68
CA LEU A 215 37.61 26.18 4.30
C LEU A 215 36.51 26.83 3.46
N VAL A 216 35.27 26.37 3.64
CA VAL A 216 34.10 26.84 2.89
C VAL A 216 33.60 28.17 3.44
N LEU A 217 33.49 28.30 4.76
CA LEU A 217 32.93 29.47 5.43
C LEU A 217 33.94 30.61 5.56
N GLU A 218 35.23 30.33 5.79
CA GLU A 218 36.27 31.37 5.83
C GLU A 218 36.77 31.74 4.41
N GLY A 219 36.73 30.80 3.46
CA GLY A 219 36.98 31.05 2.04
C GLY A 219 35.84 31.78 1.32
N GLY A 220 34.62 31.70 1.86
CA GLY A 220 33.39 32.24 1.26
C GLY A 220 33.09 33.72 1.55
N LEU A 221 33.88 34.43 2.36
CA LEU A 221 33.51 35.77 2.85
C LEU A 221 34.59 36.86 2.66
N ARG A 222 35.15 36.93 1.44
CA ARG A 222 35.73 38.18 0.90
C ARG A 222 35.31 38.52 -0.55
N GLY A 223 34.43 37.75 -1.19
CA GLY A 223 34.14 37.91 -2.63
C GLY A 223 32.70 38.19 -3.06
N SER A 224 31.69 37.71 -2.34
CA SER A 224 30.30 37.70 -2.84
C SER A 224 29.35 37.67 -1.65
N ALA A 225 28.83 38.78 -1.13
CA ALA A 225 27.65 39.42 -1.67
C ALA A 225 27.37 40.66 -0.79
N ARG A 226 28.15 41.74 -0.97
CA ARG A 226 27.84 43.02 -0.32
C ARG A 226 28.07 44.26 -1.20
N GLY A 227 28.07 44.08 -2.52
CA GLY A 227 28.26 45.19 -3.46
C GLY A 227 27.69 44.96 -4.87
N TRP A 228 26.95 43.87 -5.09
CA TRP A 228 26.43 43.51 -6.40
C TRP A 228 24.91 43.39 -6.26
N GLY A 229 24.21 44.41 -6.75
CA GLY A 229 22.76 44.57 -6.54
C GLY A 229 21.97 43.33 -6.94
N GLU A 230 20.85 43.15 -6.24
CA GLU A 230 19.85 42.07 -6.30
C GLU A 230 19.29 41.69 -7.69
N ASP A 231 19.79 42.21 -8.81
CA ASP A 231 19.16 42.08 -10.12
C ASP A 231 20.12 41.61 -11.24
N LEU A 232 20.82 40.48 -11.07
CA LEU A 232 21.54 39.83 -12.17
C LEU A 232 20.70 38.70 -12.77
N THR A 233 19.64 39.09 -13.50
CA THR A 233 18.84 38.17 -14.33
C THR A 233 19.46 38.00 -15.72
N ILE A 234 19.05 36.95 -16.44
CA ILE A 234 19.52 36.66 -17.82
C ILE A 234 19.17 37.82 -18.76
N GLU A 235 17.99 38.42 -18.59
CA GLU A 235 17.51 39.57 -19.37
C GLU A 235 18.43 40.77 -19.15
N ARG A 236 18.80 41.04 -17.90
CA ARG A 236 19.68 42.15 -17.56
C ARG A 236 21.09 41.96 -18.11
N LEU A 237 21.62 40.73 -18.08
CA LEU A 237 22.92 40.43 -18.68
C LEU A 237 22.91 40.61 -20.20
N ARG A 238 21.82 40.22 -20.88
CA ARG A 238 21.64 40.46 -22.32
C ARG A 238 21.60 41.96 -22.65
N GLU A 239 20.93 42.77 -21.84
CA GLU A 239 20.95 44.22 -21.98
C GLU A 239 22.37 44.78 -21.83
N MET A 240 23.11 44.30 -20.82
CA MET A 240 24.50 44.72 -20.59
C MET A 240 25.41 44.33 -21.76
N MET A 241 25.19 43.19 -22.42
CA MET A 241 25.95 42.82 -23.63
C MET A 241 25.70 43.74 -24.83
N GLN A 242 24.54 44.43 -24.87
CA GLN A 242 24.24 45.42 -25.91
C GLN A 242 24.77 46.83 -25.59
N ASP A 243 25.23 47.07 -24.36
CA ASP A 243 25.80 48.34 -23.96
C ASP A 243 27.09 48.63 -24.76
N PRO A 244 27.30 49.88 -25.24
CA PRO A 244 28.55 50.28 -25.89
C PRO A 244 29.82 49.95 -25.07
N ARG A 245 29.72 49.92 -23.74
CA ARG A 245 30.81 49.54 -22.82
C ARG A 245 31.23 48.07 -22.93
N TYR A 246 30.36 47.21 -23.46
CA TYR A 246 30.66 45.80 -23.74
C TYR A 246 31.00 45.56 -25.22
N LYS A 247 30.21 46.15 -26.14
CA LYS A 247 30.22 45.81 -27.57
C LYS A 247 31.15 46.66 -28.45
N ASP A 248 31.36 47.93 -28.12
CA ASP A 248 32.16 48.85 -28.95
C ASP A 248 33.65 48.81 -28.52
N PRO A 249 34.58 48.38 -29.40
CA PRO A 249 36.00 48.30 -29.06
C PRO A 249 36.61 49.64 -28.61
N THR A 250 36.05 50.77 -29.05
CA THR A 250 36.57 52.11 -28.73
C THR A 250 36.05 52.67 -27.40
N LYS A 251 34.96 52.09 -26.86
CA LYS A 251 34.30 52.51 -25.61
C LYS A 251 34.24 51.40 -24.57
N ARG A 252 34.98 50.31 -24.81
CA ARG A 252 34.98 49.11 -23.99
C ARG A 252 35.53 49.41 -22.59
N ASP A 253 34.78 48.99 -21.57
CA ASP A 253 35.19 49.07 -20.18
C ASP A 253 35.47 47.65 -19.67
N ASP A 254 36.74 47.36 -19.37
CA ASP A 254 37.17 46.04 -18.92
C ASP A 254 36.53 45.61 -17.59
N THR A 255 36.20 46.57 -16.72
CA THR A 255 35.49 46.27 -15.47
C THR A 255 34.05 45.90 -15.76
N PHE A 256 33.41 46.55 -16.75
CA PHE A 256 32.06 46.23 -17.19
C PHE A 256 31.99 44.85 -17.87
N VAL A 257 32.96 44.53 -18.71
CA VAL A 257 33.04 43.23 -19.38
C VAL A 257 33.25 42.08 -18.38
N LYS A 258 34.12 42.26 -17.37
CA LYS A 258 34.31 41.28 -16.30
C LYS A 258 33.02 41.02 -15.52
N LYS A 259 32.24 42.07 -15.24
CA LYS A 259 30.93 41.95 -14.55
C LYS A 259 29.95 41.11 -15.35
N VAL A 260 29.83 41.37 -16.65
CA VAL A 260 28.95 40.59 -17.53
C VAL A 260 29.36 39.12 -17.57
N ASN A 261 30.67 38.85 -17.72
CA ASN A 261 31.17 37.48 -17.79
C ASN A 261 30.96 36.71 -16.47
N GLN A 262 31.21 37.34 -15.33
CA GLN A 262 30.97 36.74 -14.00
C GLN A 262 29.48 36.47 -13.77
N GLY A 263 28.59 37.34 -14.26
CA GLY A 263 27.15 37.10 -14.19
C GLY A 263 26.72 35.87 -15.00
N PHE A 264 27.28 35.67 -16.20
CA PHE A 264 27.01 34.46 -16.99
C PHE A 264 27.60 33.20 -16.35
N GLU A 265 28.79 33.28 -15.76
CA GLU A 265 29.44 32.16 -15.07
C GLU A 265 28.65 31.71 -13.83
N LEU A 266 28.03 32.66 -13.12
CA LEU A 266 27.22 32.38 -11.93
C LEU A 266 25.85 31.77 -12.27
N LEU A 267 25.25 32.16 -13.41
CA LEU A 267 23.97 31.61 -13.88
C LEU A 267 24.12 30.33 -14.71
N TYR A 268 25.27 30.11 -15.34
CA TYR A 268 25.57 28.93 -16.16
C TYR A 268 26.96 28.35 -15.84
N PRO A 269 27.16 27.80 -14.64
CA PRO A 269 28.42 27.16 -14.27
C PRO A 269 28.60 25.88 -15.09
N GLY A 270 29.41 25.94 -16.15
CA GLY A 270 29.84 24.76 -16.91
C GLY A 270 29.91 24.90 -18.43
N ASP A 271 29.18 25.83 -19.06
CA ASP A 271 29.02 25.85 -20.53
C ASP A 271 29.27 27.21 -21.22
N TYR A 272 29.69 28.26 -20.51
CA TYR A 272 29.90 29.58 -21.13
C TYR A 272 31.32 29.78 -21.69
N MET A 273 31.47 29.69 -23.02
CA MET A 273 32.66 30.14 -23.75
C MET A 273 32.40 31.53 -24.37
N PRO A 274 33.10 32.61 -23.93
CA PRO A 274 32.87 33.95 -24.45
C PRO A 274 33.17 34.03 -25.95
N GLY A 275 32.15 34.27 -26.77
CA GLY A 275 32.28 34.46 -28.22
C GLY A 275 31.66 33.38 -29.11
N SER A 276 31.05 32.33 -28.56
CA SER A 276 30.19 31.44 -29.35
C SER A 276 28.89 32.16 -29.70
N ARG A 277 28.58 32.29 -31.00
CA ARG A 277 27.23 32.69 -31.43
C ARG A 277 26.24 31.63 -30.95
N ILE A 278 25.08 32.10 -30.49
CA ILE A 278 23.86 31.28 -30.30
C ILE A 278 23.55 30.56 -31.61
#